data_AF-A0A8H6HR70-F1
#
_entry.id   AF-A0A8H6HR70-F1
#
_cell.length_a   1.000
_cell.length_b   1.000
_cell.length_c   1.000
_cell.angle_alpha   90.00
_cell.angle_beta   90.00
_cell.angle_gamma   90.00
#
_symmetry.space_group_name_H-M   'P 1'
#
loop_
_entity.id
_entity.type
_entity.pdbx_description
1 polymer ?
#
loop_
_entity_poly.entity_id
_entity_poly.type
_entity_poly.pdbx_seq_one_letter_code
_entity_poly.pdbx_strand_id
1 'polypeptide(L)'
;MNKCLQAPEILHLICNELPNSNLDDRQRLLAVALSCRALLEPGLDRLWHTIRSFQPLMTMLPLDLFKLEKKPNLGTSGFYLLVNLRREIVPSDLDRYLTYYAPRIREVDIALLKGTFSPEFWQGLQLATGWRHGALSPSAWKVVWTLTAPFQSLLSQDILDQTFAYFSLFLGPKSTCVTFGFKSEVPLQAASIRNAPSIPTALKELSLQDASPIASELSFLTSSIQSSSWRDLEGLTILNLPPNAISHLSTLPHLSRLEIGELHDTRPVRSYTQADITNRPGHLSTMSTGVFRSLKYLKLSSAVSANFEGFLQHLPPNNQLHTLKCILGVAPSSARVKAILATIHLHCNPKHFRELVIKGSPGTAANKERLDTYWDIGIDLNPLLIFTQLETLSLNLLLGVNLNPADINQIVARFPRLVKLNVDTDAFDSRIPQIDHTHVLQLIYKLRHLRKLGLRFNATAIPEYPANDPALANLTTAKHLPSQLVTLWVGDSPIYSPPSVARFFKMHCPNLRMDRIITLPIDSNIPETMPVVMYQKRWRALEDQDV
;
A
#
# COMPACT_ATOMS: atom_id res chain seq x y z
N MET A 1 34.19 21.45 -23.98
CA MET A 1 33.01 20.73 -23.43
C MET A 1 32.40 19.92 -24.57
N ASN A 2 32.17 18.61 -24.41
CA ASN A 2 31.55 17.78 -25.45
C ASN A 2 30.17 18.36 -25.81
N LYS A 3 29.78 18.34 -27.10
CA LYS A 3 28.50 18.90 -27.57
C LYS A 3 27.29 18.32 -26.81
N CYS A 4 27.36 17.06 -26.37
CA CYS A 4 26.28 16.45 -25.59
C CYS A 4 26.03 17.14 -24.24
N LEU A 5 27.04 17.72 -23.60
CA LEU A 5 26.92 18.44 -22.33
C LEU A 5 26.43 19.88 -22.49
N GLN A 6 26.16 20.33 -23.72
CA GLN A 6 25.53 21.63 -23.99
C GLN A 6 24.00 21.55 -23.91
N ALA A 7 23.41 20.35 -23.95
CA ALA A 7 21.98 20.15 -23.80
C ALA A 7 21.59 20.21 -22.31
N PRO A 8 20.78 21.19 -21.87
CA PRO A 8 20.39 21.33 -20.46
C PRO A 8 19.70 20.07 -19.90
N GLU A 9 18.96 19.34 -20.72
CA GLU A 9 18.27 18.11 -20.34
C GLU A 9 19.26 17.03 -19.91
N ILE A 10 20.40 16.90 -20.61
CA ILE A 10 21.45 15.95 -20.26
C ILE A 10 22.07 16.31 -18.91
N LEU A 11 22.28 17.60 -18.62
CA LEU A 11 22.81 18.04 -17.34
C LEU A 11 21.82 17.78 -16.19
N HIS A 12 20.52 17.99 -16.41
CA HIS A 12 19.49 17.63 -15.43
C HIS A 12 19.44 16.13 -15.19
N LEU A 13 19.53 15.30 -16.23
CA LEU A 13 19.60 13.85 -16.09
C LEU A 13 20.82 13.43 -15.26
N ILE A 14 22.00 13.97 -15.55
CA ILE A 14 23.21 13.70 -14.75
C ILE A 14 22.99 14.05 -13.28
N CYS A 15 22.47 15.25 -12.97
CA CYS A 15 22.22 15.65 -11.59
C CYS A 15 21.12 14.81 -10.91
N ASN A 16 20.10 14.37 -11.65
CA ASN A 16 19.01 13.55 -11.13
C ASN A 16 19.45 12.14 -10.73
N GLU A 17 20.43 11.56 -11.44
CA GLU A 17 21.03 10.27 -11.10
C GLU A 17 21.88 10.30 -9.82
N LEU A 18 22.28 11.49 -9.37
CA LEU A 18 23.01 11.62 -8.11
C LEU A 18 22.05 11.41 -6.93
N PRO A 19 22.46 10.60 -5.94
CA PRO A 19 21.68 10.39 -4.74
C PRO A 19 21.56 11.73 -3.99
N ASN A 20 20.43 11.93 -3.31
CA ASN A 20 20.12 13.13 -2.51
C ASN A 20 19.36 12.71 -1.23
N SER A 21 19.72 11.56 -0.67
CA SER A 21 18.97 10.94 0.41
C SER A 21 19.47 11.38 1.78
N ASN A 22 20.79 11.55 1.91
CA ASN A 22 21.49 11.86 3.16
C ASN A 22 22.39 13.12 3.01
N LEU A 23 23.16 13.45 4.05
CA LEU A 23 24.01 14.65 4.06
C LEU A 23 25.20 14.53 3.09
N ASP A 24 25.86 13.37 3.03
CA ASP A 24 27.03 13.13 2.19
C ASP A 24 26.68 13.22 0.69
N ASP A 25 25.53 12.63 0.33
CA ASP A 25 24.91 12.74 -0.98
C ASP A 25 24.72 14.21 -1.40
N ARG A 26 24.18 15.02 -0.49
CA ARG A 26 23.96 16.46 -0.72
C ARG A 26 25.25 17.23 -0.90
N GLN A 27 26.29 16.90 -0.13
CA GLN A 27 27.61 17.50 -0.29
C GLN A 27 28.24 17.15 -1.63
N ARG A 28 28.13 15.90 -2.08
CA ARG A 28 28.59 15.48 -3.42
C ARG A 28 27.85 16.22 -4.52
N LEU A 29 26.53 16.32 -4.40
CA LEU A 29 25.70 17.07 -5.36
C LEU A 29 26.07 18.55 -5.39
N LEU A 30 26.32 19.16 -4.23
CA LEU A 30 26.80 20.54 -4.14
C LEU A 30 28.18 20.69 -4.80
N ALA A 31 29.11 19.76 -4.55
CA ALA A 31 30.43 19.77 -5.19
C ALA A 31 30.32 19.68 -6.73
N VAL A 32 29.39 18.85 -7.23
CA VAL A 32 29.09 18.76 -8.67
C VAL A 32 28.51 20.07 -9.19
N ALA A 33 27.54 20.67 -8.49
CA ALA A 33 26.94 21.95 -8.87
C ALA A 33 27.99 23.07 -8.93
N LEU A 34 28.95 23.06 -8.00
CA LEU A 34 30.02 24.06 -7.92
C LEU A 34 31.20 23.78 -8.86
N SER A 35 31.27 22.60 -9.47
CA SER A 35 32.39 22.21 -10.34
C SER A 35 32.45 23.02 -11.65
N CYS A 36 31.31 23.41 -12.21
CA CYS A 36 31.24 24.28 -13.39
C CYS A 36 29.91 25.04 -13.48
N ARG A 37 29.91 26.18 -14.20
CA ARG A 37 28.71 27.03 -14.36
C ARG A 37 27.53 26.32 -15.03
N ALA A 38 27.79 25.37 -15.93
CA ALA A 38 26.74 24.64 -16.62
C ALA A 38 25.97 23.69 -15.69
N LEU A 39 26.64 23.16 -14.65
CA LEU A 39 26.03 22.25 -13.66
C LEU A 39 25.43 22.99 -12.46
N LEU A 40 25.66 24.29 -12.33
CA LEU A 40 25.20 25.06 -11.17
C LEU A 40 23.67 25.03 -11.07
N GLU A 41 22.97 25.42 -12.12
CA GLU A 41 21.50 25.49 -12.11
C GLU A 41 20.83 24.11 -11.95
N PRO A 42 21.19 23.07 -12.74
CA PRO A 42 20.61 21.74 -12.57
C PRO A 42 20.96 21.10 -11.21
N GLY A 43 22.18 21.36 -10.72
CA GLY A 43 22.62 20.86 -9.42
C GLY A 43 21.87 21.52 -8.27
N LEU A 44 21.64 22.84 -8.33
CA LEU A 44 20.82 23.55 -7.36
C LEU A 44 19.34 23.12 -7.43
N ASP A 45 18.78 22.95 -8.62
CA ASP A 45 17.42 22.41 -8.79
C ASP A 45 17.29 21.05 -8.11
N ARG A 46 18.26 20.16 -8.31
CA ARG A 46 18.27 18.86 -7.64
C ARG A 46 18.43 18.98 -6.13
N LEU A 47 19.32 19.85 -5.65
CA LEU A 47 19.64 20.01 -4.23
C LEU A 47 18.42 20.54 -3.43
N TRP A 48 17.65 21.43 -4.06
CA TRP A 48 16.47 22.07 -3.49
C TRP A 48 15.14 21.39 -3.86
N HIS A 49 15.17 20.41 -4.75
CA HIS A 49 13.99 19.68 -5.23
C HIS A 49 13.09 19.19 -4.08
N THR A 50 13.68 18.52 -3.09
CA THR A 50 12.97 17.96 -1.95
C THR A 50 13.52 18.59 -0.66
N ILE A 51 12.66 19.29 0.08
CA ILE A 51 13.02 19.82 1.41
C ILE A 51 12.48 18.89 2.50
N ARG A 52 13.40 18.36 3.31
CA ARG A 52 13.09 17.49 4.46
C ARG A 52 13.32 18.12 5.83
N SER A 53 13.76 19.37 5.85
CA SER A 53 13.99 20.12 7.07
C SER A 53 13.89 21.62 6.81
N PHE A 54 13.68 22.42 7.84
CA PHE A 54 13.70 23.88 7.69
C PHE A 54 15.11 24.49 7.67
N GLN A 55 16.16 23.67 7.81
CA GLN A 55 17.55 24.13 7.80
C GLN A 55 17.92 24.91 6.54
N PRO A 56 17.55 24.49 5.31
CA PRO A 56 17.88 25.26 4.10
C PRO A 56 17.27 26.68 4.14
N LEU A 57 16.03 26.83 4.60
CA LEU A 57 15.42 28.15 4.80
C LEU A 57 16.20 28.95 5.83
N MET A 58 16.49 28.36 7.00
CA MET A 58 17.24 29.03 8.07
C MET A 58 18.61 29.54 7.62
N THR A 59 19.34 28.76 6.80
CA THR A 59 20.67 29.15 6.30
C THR A 59 20.65 30.35 5.34
N MET A 60 19.46 30.71 4.82
CA MET A 60 19.29 31.85 3.92
C MET A 60 18.82 33.12 4.64
N LEU A 61 18.47 33.02 5.92
CA LEU A 61 18.00 34.15 6.72
C LEU A 61 19.17 34.90 7.36
N PRO A 62 19.05 36.21 7.61
CA PRO A 62 20.05 36.98 8.34
C PRO A 62 20.33 36.40 9.74
N LEU A 63 21.60 36.36 10.15
CA LEU A 63 22.02 35.77 11.43
C LEU A 63 21.47 36.51 12.65
N ASP A 64 21.18 37.81 12.50
CA ASP A 64 20.58 38.64 13.53
C ASP A 64 19.06 38.42 13.65
N LEU A 65 18.42 37.72 12.71
CA LEU A 65 16.97 37.49 12.71
C LEU A 65 16.53 36.48 13.77
N PHE A 66 17.39 35.51 14.13
CA PHE A 66 16.97 34.38 14.96
C PHE A 66 18.01 33.92 15.99
N LYS A 67 17.54 33.18 16.99
CA LYS A 67 18.38 32.45 17.95
C LYS A 67 17.97 30.98 17.98
N LEU A 68 18.97 30.12 18.05
CA LEU A 68 18.76 28.68 18.23
C LEU A 68 18.71 28.36 19.72
N GLU A 69 17.66 27.68 20.13
CA GLU A 69 17.51 27.17 21.48
C GLU A 69 17.44 25.64 21.43
N LYS A 70 18.28 24.98 22.23
CA LYS A 70 18.21 23.53 22.41
C LYS A 70 17.17 23.23 23.47
N LYS A 71 16.13 22.50 23.11
CA LYS A 71 15.09 22.04 24.04
C LYS A 71 15.23 20.53 24.22
N PRO A 72 15.08 19.99 25.44
CA PRO A 72 15.12 18.56 25.66
C PRO A 72 13.94 17.87 24.96
N ASN A 73 14.17 16.69 24.41
CA ASN A 73 13.11 15.86 23.85
C ASN A 73 12.28 15.26 25.00
N LEU A 74 10.96 15.14 24.80
CA LEU A 74 10.10 14.48 25.78
C LEU A 74 10.32 12.95 25.70
N GLY A 75 10.91 12.38 26.75
CA GLY A 75 11.05 10.92 26.88
C GLY A 75 12.27 10.29 26.19
N THR A 76 13.20 11.10 25.67
CA THR A 76 14.50 10.60 25.18
C THR A 76 15.63 11.50 25.68
N SER A 77 16.87 11.00 25.70
CA SER A 77 18.07 11.79 26.06
C SER A 77 18.50 12.80 24.99
N GLY A 78 17.71 12.98 23.93
CA GLY A 78 18.01 13.88 22.83
C GLY A 78 17.57 15.33 23.09
N PHE A 79 17.91 16.20 22.15
CA PHE A 79 17.42 17.57 22.08
C PHE A 79 16.91 17.89 20.67
N TYR A 80 15.99 18.84 20.57
CA TYR A 80 15.57 19.45 19.32
C TYR A 80 16.00 20.91 19.27
N LEU A 81 16.10 21.44 18.05
CA LEU A 81 16.40 22.86 17.81
C LEU A 81 15.10 23.63 17.63
N LEU A 82 14.84 24.58 18.53
CA LEU A 82 13.79 25.58 18.41
C LEU A 82 14.40 26.90 17.90
N VAL A 83 13.84 27.42 16.83
CA VAL A 83 14.30 28.66 16.21
C VAL A 83 13.37 29.78 16.64
N ASN A 84 13.86 30.69 17.48
CA ASN A 84 13.11 31.83 17.98
C ASN A 84 13.52 33.11 17.24
N LEU A 85 12.60 34.05 17.07
CA LEU A 85 12.92 35.38 16.53
C LEU A 85 13.75 36.23 17.50
N ARG A 86 14.63 37.06 16.95
CA ARG A 86 15.34 38.15 17.64
C ARG A 86 14.76 39.53 17.25
N ARG A 87 14.21 39.65 16.05
CA ARG A 87 13.51 40.83 15.52
C ARG A 87 12.41 40.39 14.56
N GLU A 88 11.59 41.34 14.11
CA GLU A 88 10.57 41.12 13.09
C GLU A 88 11.20 40.64 11.76
N ILE A 89 10.51 39.73 11.07
CA ILE A 89 10.85 39.31 9.71
C ILE A 89 10.28 40.34 8.75
N VAL A 90 11.14 41.04 8.02
CA VAL A 90 10.72 41.94 6.94
C VAL A 90 10.83 41.24 5.58
N PRO A 91 10.06 41.64 4.55
CA PRO A 91 10.08 40.97 3.24
C PRO A 91 11.49 40.85 2.61
N SER A 92 12.37 41.84 2.83
CA SER A 92 13.75 41.81 2.34
C SER A 92 14.60 40.70 2.97
N ASP A 93 14.24 40.22 4.15
CA ASP A 93 14.94 39.07 4.78
C ASP A 93 14.69 37.77 4.01
N LEU A 94 13.59 37.69 3.27
CA LEU A 94 13.18 36.52 2.50
C LEU A 94 13.52 36.62 1.01
N ASP A 95 13.95 37.79 0.51
CA ASP A 95 14.09 38.06 -0.92
C ASP A 95 14.97 37.03 -1.64
N ARG A 96 16.16 36.74 -1.07
CA ARG A 96 17.06 35.72 -1.62
C ARG A 96 16.40 34.33 -1.66
N TYR A 97 15.69 33.95 -0.60
CA TYR A 97 15.03 32.65 -0.53
C TYR A 97 13.90 32.53 -1.56
N LEU A 98 13.00 33.52 -1.56
CA LEU A 98 11.82 33.54 -2.42
C LEU A 98 12.18 33.67 -3.90
N THR A 99 13.23 34.42 -4.23
CA THR A 99 13.66 34.65 -5.61
C THR A 99 14.41 33.46 -6.19
N TYR A 100 15.35 32.86 -5.45
CA TYR A 100 16.27 31.88 -6.03
C TYR A 100 16.01 30.42 -5.64
N TYR A 101 15.45 30.16 -4.45
CA TYR A 101 15.42 28.80 -3.89
C TYR A 101 14.01 28.24 -3.79
N ALA A 102 13.04 29.02 -3.29
CA ALA A 102 11.65 28.59 -3.18
C ALA A 102 11.07 28.07 -4.52
N PRO A 103 11.35 28.69 -5.69
CA PRO A 103 10.84 28.20 -6.98
C PRO A 103 11.44 26.86 -7.42
N ARG A 104 12.49 26.35 -6.78
CA ARG A 104 13.13 25.06 -7.09
C ARG A 104 12.52 23.90 -6.32
N ILE A 105 11.81 24.19 -5.24
CA ILE A 105 11.18 23.18 -4.40
C ILE A 105 10.02 22.55 -5.17
N ARG A 106 10.04 21.22 -5.26
CA ARG A 106 9.03 20.38 -5.92
C ARG A 106 8.31 19.50 -4.90
N GLU A 107 9.03 19.11 -3.85
CA GLU A 107 8.52 18.27 -2.77
C GLU A 107 8.86 18.87 -1.41
N VAL A 108 7.87 18.94 -0.53
CA VAL A 108 8.04 19.26 0.88
C VAL A 108 7.71 18.01 1.66
N ASP A 109 8.66 17.48 2.42
CA ASP A 109 8.48 16.27 3.22
C ASP A 109 9.05 16.48 4.61
N ILE A 110 8.23 17.05 5.48
CA ILE A 110 8.64 17.41 6.83
C ILE A 110 8.57 16.25 7.81
N ALA A 111 8.39 15.01 7.33
CA ALA A 111 8.35 13.84 8.21
C ALA A 111 9.64 13.69 9.03
N LEU A 112 10.79 14.14 8.52
CA LEU A 112 12.11 13.94 9.16
C LEU A 112 12.67 15.19 9.88
N LEU A 113 11.80 16.08 10.37
CA LEU A 113 12.24 17.31 11.05
C LEU A 113 13.06 17.01 12.32
N LYS A 114 14.26 17.59 12.40
CA LYS A 114 15.13 17.61 13.59
C LYS A 114 15.00 18.91 14.42
N GLY A 115 14.14 19.82 13.98
CA GLY A 115 13.95 21.13 14.59
C GLY A 115 12.78 21.85 13.91
N THR A 116 12.30 22.90 14.56
CA THR A 116 11.13 23.66 14.11
C THR A 116 11.24 25.14 14.51
N PHE A 117 10.40 25.96 13.89
CA PHE A 117 10.27 27.38 14.23
C PHE A 117 9.35 27.56 15.43
N SER A 118 9.60 28.60 16.22
CA SER A 118 8.67 29.04 17.25
C SER A 118 7.37 29.57 16.61
N PRO A 119 6.26 29.64 17.36
CA PRO A 119 4.99 30.15 16.85
C PRO A 119 5.12 31.59 16.33
N GLU A 120 5.87 32.44 17.02
CA GLU A 120 6.13 33.83 16.62
C GLU A 120 6.92 33.88 15.31
N PHE A 121 7.88 32.96 15.15
CA PHE A 121 8.65 32.85 13.91
C PHE A 121 7.78 32.44 12.73
N TRP A 122 6.91 31.45 12.93
CA TRP A 122 5.95 31.04 11.91
C TRP A 122 4.96 32.16 11.54
N GLN A 123 4.46 32.90 12.52
CA GLN A 123 3.61 34.06 12.30
C GLN A 123 4.37 35.17 11.56
N GLY A 124 5.62 35.42 11.91
CA GLY A 124 6.50 36.35 11.19
C GLY A 124 6.66 35.97 9.72
N LEU A 125 6.82 34.67 9.42
CA LEU A 125 6.89 34.20 8.03
C LEU A 125 5.57 34.43 7.28
N GLN A 126 4.42 34.21 7.92
CA GLN A 126 3.11 34.50 7.32
C GLN A 126 2.94 35.98 6.99
N LEU A 127 3.30 36.86 7.93
CA LEU A 127 3.21 38.31 7.75
C LEU A 127 4.15 38.78 6.62
N ALA A 128 5.42 38.35 6.65
CA ALA A 128 6.42 38.72 5.65
C ALA A 128 6.09 38.20 4.24
N THR A 129 5.35 37.09 4.13
CA THR A 129 4.88 36.55 2.85
C THR A 129 3.50 37.07 2.43
N GLY A 130 2.88 37.94 3.24
CA GLY A 130 1.55 38.49 2.97
C GLY A 130 0.46 37.39 2.92
N TRP A 131 0.59 36.36 3.76
CA TRP A 131 -0.34 35.22 3.83
C TRP A 131 -0.51 34.45 2.51
N ARG A 132 0.46 34.58 1.59
CA ARG A 132 0.39 33.94 0.28
C ARG A 132 0.62 32.45 0.40
N HIS A 133 -0.36 31.67 -0.06
CA HIS A 133 -0.26 30.23 -0.13
C HIS A 133 0.87 29.77 -1.05
N GLY A 134 1.62 28.79 -0.57
CA GLY A 134 2.79 28.28 -1.28
C GLY A 134 3.91 29.28 -1.45
N ALA A 135 3.92 30.43 -0.75
CA ALA A 135 4.99 31.41 -0.86
C ALA A 135 6.38 30.80 -0.64
N LEU A 136 6.50 29.85 0.29
CA LEU A 136 7.76 29.20 0.62
C LEU A 136 8.12 28.04 -0.31
N SER A 137 7.20 27.59 -1.17
CA SER A 137 7.44 26.55 -2.19
C SER A 137 6.40 26.64 -3.33
N PRO A 138 6.45 27.70 -4.17
CA PRO A 138 5.38 28.01 -5.12
C PRO A 138 5.24 26.99 -6.24
N SER A 139 6.25 26.14 -6.44
CA SER A 139 6.25 25.07 -7.43
C SER A 139 6.25 23.67 -6.82
N ALA A 140 5.93 23.55 -5.52
CA ALA A 140 5.71 22.24 -4.91
C ALA A 140 4.48 21.59 -5.53
N TRP A 141 4.66 20.35 -6.00
CA TRP A 141 3.56 19.50 -6.46
C TRP A 141 3.19 18.46 -5.41
N LYS A 142 4.14 18.11 -4.53
CA LYS A 142 3.95 17.17 -3.43
C LYS A 142 4.24 17.82 -2.08
N VAL A 143 3.30 17.73 -1.15
CA VAL A 143 3.46 18.21 0.23
C VAL A 143 3.07 17.11 1.20
N VAL A 144 4.04 16.62 1.98
CA VAL A 144 3.87 15.63 3.04
C VAL A 144 4.08 16.34 4.37
N TRP A 145 2.97 16.51 5.10
CA TRP A 145 2.88 17.18 6.37
C TRP A 145 2.40 16.19 7.44
N THR A 146 3.25 15.20 7.72
CA THR A 146 3.01 14.13 8.68
C THR A 146 3.90 14.32 9.91
N LEU A 147 3.28 14.52 11.08
CA LEU A 147 3.99 14.67 12.36
C LEU A 147 3.72 13.48 13.31
N THR A 148 3.41 12.31 12.73
CA THR A 148 3.04 11.10 13.48
C THR A 148 4.26 10.33 13.99
N ALA A 149 4.04 9.37 14.91
CA ALA A 149 5.11 8.60 15.55
C ALA A 149 6.06 7.93 14.51
N PRO A 150 7.39 7.90 14.74
CA PRO A 150 8.07 8.07 16.04
C PRO A 150 8.36 9.52 16.47
N PHE A 151 8.03 10.53 15.66
CA PHE A 151 8.42 11.94 15.92
C PHE A 151 7.74 12.59 17.14
N GLN A 152 6.62 12.04 17.60
CA GLN A 152 5.98 12.45 18.86
C GLN A 152 6.94 12.36 20.07
N SER A 153 8.00 11.53 19.98
CA SER A 153 9.03 11.46 21.03
C SER A 153 10.10 12.56 20.97
N LEU A 154 10.17 13.32 19.86
CA LEU A 154 11.25 14.29 19.64
C LEU A 154 10.82 15.74 19.89
N LEU A 155 9.58 16.10 19.57
CA LEU A 155 9.04 17.46 19.72
C LEU A 155 7.90 17.47 20.73
N SER A 156 7.74 18.57 21.48
CA SER A 156 6.55 18.73 22.31
C SER A 156 5.30 18.80 21.44
N GLN A 157 4.23 18.15 21.90
CA GLN A 157 2.98 18.07 21.16
C GLN A 157 2.41 19.47 20.85
N ASP A 158 2.49 20.40 21.80
CA ASP A 158 2.00 21.78 21.64
C ASP A 158 2.66 22.50 20.46
N ILE A 159 3.97 22.30 20.25
CA ILE A 159 4.69 22.94 19.15
C ILE A 159 4.28 22.32 17.82
N LEU A 160 4.17 20.98 17.77
CA LEU A 160 3.71 20.26 16.58
C LEU A 160 2.32 20.74 16.15
N ASP A 161 1.40 20.83 17.10
CA ASP A 161 0.02 21.26 16.87
C ASP A 161 -0.06 22.67 16.29
N GLN A 162 0.80 23.57 16.76
CA GLN A 162 0.86 24.93 16.25
C GLN A 162 1.45 25.01 14.84
N THR A 163 2.39 24.14 14.46
CA THR A 163 2.95 24.14 13.10
C THR A 163 1.91 23.90 12.01
N PHE A 164 0.81 23.21 12.34
CA PHE A 164 -0.28 22.93 11.39
C PHE A 164 -1.01 24.18 10.91
N ALA A 165 -0.94 25.32 11.59
CA ALA A 165 -1.53 26.55 11.09
C ALA A 165 -0.76 27.13 9.87
N TYR A 166 0.47 26.65 9.64
CA TYR A 166 1.45 27.29 8.74
C TYR A 166 1.81 26.47 7.50
N PHE A 167 1.37 25.21 7.40
CA PHE A 167 1.59 24.36 6.22
C PHE A 167 1.12 25.00 4.90
N SER A 168 0.13 25.89 4.96
CA SER A 168 -0.41 26.61 3.81
C SER A 168 0.64 27.50 3.11
N LEU A 169 1.71 27.89 3.82
CA LEU A 169 2.88 28.55 3.23
C LEU A 169 3.62 27.68 2.21
N PHE A 170 3.43 26.36 2.25
CA PHE A 170 4.05 25.39 1.36
C PHE A 170 3.08 24.84 0.30
N LEU A 171 1.77 24.99 0.51
CA LEU A 171 0.75 24.59 -0.45
C LEU A 171 0.55 25.64 -1.52
N GLY A 172 1.27 25.50 -2.64
CA GLY A 172 1.11 26.36 -3.81
C GLY A 172 0.03 25.89 -4.78
N PRO A 173 -0.26 26.71 -5.82
CA PRO A 173 -1.25 26.39 -6.85
C PRO A 173 -0.91 25.15 -7.69
N LYS A 174 0.35 24.70 -7.68
CA LYS A 174 0.81 23.48 -8.35
C LYS A 174 0.70 22.22 -7.50
N SER A 175 0.23 22.32 -6.25
CA SER A 175 0.12 21.18 -5.34
C SER A 175 -0.94 20.23 -5.86
N THR A 176 -0.52 19.02 -6.24
CA THR A 176 -1.38 17.97 -6.77
C THR A 176 -1.43 16.75 -5.86
N CYS A 177 -0.43 16.55 -5.00
CA CYS A 177 -0.33 15.46 -4.05
C CYS A 177 -0.10 16.00 -2.64
N VAL A 178 -1.03 15.76 -1.72
CA VAL A 178 -0.94 16.26 -0.35
C VAL A 178 -1.19 15.13 0.64
N THR A 179 -0.32 15.01 1.63
CA THR A 179 -0.43 14.03 2.72
C THR A 179 -0.41 14.75 4.05
N PHE A 180 -1.44 14.54 4.88
CA PHE A 180 -1.53 15.06 6.24
C PHE A 180 -1.47 13.93 7.23
N GLY A 181 -0.64 14.07 8.26
CA GLY A 181 -0.65 13.20 9.43
C GLY A 181 -1.04 14.00 10.66
N PHE A 182 -2.29 13.91 11.09
CA PHE A 182 -2.90 14.78 12.09
C PHE A 182 -3.53 13.97 13.23
N LYS A 183 -4.06 14.67 14.22
CA LYS A 183 -4.86 14.13 15.33
C LYS A 183 -6.21 14.82 15.34
N SER A 184 -7.30 14.08 15.19
CA SER A 184 -8.65 14.66 15.14
C SER A 184 -9.02 15.41 16.42
N GLU A 185 -8.51 14.99 17.58
CA GLU A 185 -8.77 15.68 18.86
C GLU A 185 -8.13 17.06 18.97
N VAL A 186 -7.27 17.47 18.03
CA VAL A 186 -6.62 18.78 18.03
C VAL A 186 -7.36 19.72 17.06
N PRO A 187 -8.23 20.63 17.56
CA PRO A 187 -9.11 21.42 16.69
C PRO A 187 -8.35 22.31 15.71
N LEU A 188 -7.15 22.77 16.07
CA LEU A 188 -6.31 23.60 15.20
C LEU A 188 -5.85 22.83 13.95
N GLN A 189 -5.46 21.56 14.09
CA GLN A 189 -5.03 20.73 12.96
C GLN A 189 -6.22 20.44 12.03
N ALA A 190 -7.35 20.07 12.63
CA ALA A 190 -8.61 19.87 11.94
C ALA A 190 -9.02 21.13 11.15
N ALA A 191 -9.11 22.29 11.80
CA ALA A 191 -9.46 23.55 11.14
C ALA A 191 -8.49 23.91 10.01
N SER A 192 -7.19 23.67 10.21
CA SER A 192 -6.16 23.90 9.21
C SER A 192 -6.38 23.03 7.97
N ILE A 193 -6.64 21.74 8.14
CA ILE A 193 -6.95 20.82 7.03
C ILE A 193 -8.26 21.19 6.35
N ARG A 194 -9.30 21.60 7.09
CA ARG A 194 -10.58 22.04 6.50
C ARG A 194 -10.43 23.30 5.64
N ASN A 195 -9.48 24.15 5.97
CA ASN A 195 -9.18 25.36 5.22
C ASN A 195 -8.16 25.13 4.09
N ALA A 196 -7.52 23.96 3.99
CA ALA A 196 -6.62 23.61 2.88
C ALA A 196 -7.27 23.52 1.48
N PRO A 197 -8.52 23.01 1.33
CA PRO A 197 -9.19 22.82 0.05
C PRO A 197 -9.49 24.11 -0.71
N SER A 198 -9.42 25.28 -0.07
CA SER A 198 -9.55 26.56 -0.77
C SER A 198 -8.32 26.91 -1.63
N ILE A 199 -7.25 26.09 -1.63
CA ILE A 199 -5.89 26.58 -1.93
C ILE A 199 -5.14 25.84 -3.07
N PRO A 200 -5.62 24.71 -3.61
CA PRO A 200 -5.51 24.57 -5.07
C PRO A 200 -6.67 23.79 -5.71
N THR A 201 -7.18 24.31 -6.84
CA THR A 201 -8.20 23.63 -7.66
C THR A 201 -7.74 22.30 -8.26
N ALA A 202 -6.43 22.06 -8.35
CA ALA A 202 -5.85 20.92 -9.06
C ALA A 202 -5.43 19.75 -8.16
N LEU A 203 -5.96 19.63 -6.94
CA LEU A 203 -5.60 18.53 -6.03
C LEU A 203 -6.06 17.17 -6.60
N LYS A 204 -5.10 16.29 -6.92
CA LYS A 204 -5.34 14.97 -7.52
C LYS A 204 -5.20 13.83 -6.51
N GLU A 205 -4.25 13.93 -5.59
CA GLU A 205 -3.99 12.92 -4.57
C GLU A 205 -4.05 13.54 -3.17
N LEU A 206 -4.86 12.94 -2.30
CA LEU A 206 -4.99 13.34 -0.91
C LEU A 206 -4.80 12.13 0.01
N SER A 207 -3.94 12.28 1.02
CA SER A 207 -3.79 11.30 2.09
C SER A 207 -4.04 11.94 3.45
N LEU A 208 -4.97 11.37 4.22
CA LEU A 208 -5.39 11.81 5.55
C LEU A 208 -5.09 10.69 6.55
N GLN A 209 -4.05 10.88 7.36
CA GLN A 209 -3.58 9.93 8.35
C GLN A 209 -3.89 10.46 9.75
N ASP A 210 -5.02 10.03 10.30
CA ASP A 210 -5.44 10.40 11.64
C ASP A 210 -4.83 9.46 12.69
N ALA A 211 -3.87 9.96 13.47
CA ALA A 211 -3.14 9.17 14.46
C ALA A 211 -3.93 8.93 15.75
N SER A 212 -5.15 9.48 15.83
CA SER A 212 -6.02 9.34 16.99
C SER A 212 -6.48 7.90 17.18
N PRO A 213 -6.28 7.29 18.37
CA PRO A 213 -6.64 5.90 18.61
C PRO A 213 -8.16 5.69 18.77
N ILE A 214 -8.94 6.76 18.94
CA ILE A 214 -10.37 6.69 19.28
C ILE A 214 -11.19 7.17 18.08
N ALA A 215 -12.04 6.28 17.55
CA ALA A 215 -12.91 6.57 16.41
C ALA A 215 -14.06 7.57 16.70
N SER A 216 -14.18 8.09 17.93
CA SER A 216 -15.35 8.84 18.37
C SER A 216 -15.49 10.24 17.76
N GLU A 217 -14.43 10.80 17.15
CA GLU A 217 -14.45 12.16 16.57
C GLU A 217 -14.20 12.20 15.05
N LEU A 218 -14.56 11.14 14.32
CA LEU A 218 -14.49 11.12 12.85
C LEU A 218 -15.44 12.13 12.15
N SER A 219 -16.25 12.89 12.92
CA SER A 219 -17.13 13.95 12.43
C SER A 219 -16.36 15.02 11.64
N PHE A 220 -15.10 15.28 12.00
CA PHE A 220 -14.23 16.20 11.28
C PHE A 220 -14.06 15.78 9.81
N LEU A 221 -13.73 14.51 9.56
CA LEU A 221 -13.51 14.01 8.21
C LEU A 221 -14.79 14.12 7.39
N THR A 222 -15.93 13.73 7.95
CA THR A 222 -17.22 13.86 7.27
C THR A 222 -17.48 15.32 6.87
N SER A 223 -17.29 16.27 7.80
CA SER A 223 -17.51 17.70 7.52
C SER A 223 -16.59 18.25 6.43
N SER A 224 -15.30 17.88 6.47
CA SER A 224 -14.29 18.39 5.55
C SER A 224 -14.42 17.77 4.16
N ILE A 225 -14.74 16.48 4.09
CA ILE A 225 -15.07 15.79 2.84
C ILE A 225 -16.31 16.45 2.22
N GLN A 226 -17.36 16.68 3.02
CA GLN A 226 -18.62 17.27 2.52
C GLN A 226 -18.48 18.73 2.09
N SER A 227 -17.66 19.54 2.78
CA SER A 227 -17.52 20.97 2.48
C SER A 227 -16.60 21.24 1.28
N SER A 228 -15.78 20.27 0.88
CA SER A 228 -14.73 20.50 -0.11
C SER A 228 -15.16 20.11 -1.52
N SER A 229 -14.88 20.98 -2.49
CA SER A 229 -15.09 20.70 -3.91
C SER A 229 -13.89 19.94 -4.51
N TRP A 230 -13.63 18.73 -4.05
CA TRP A 230 -12.55 17.86 -4.58
C TRP A 230 -12.88 17.25 -5.95
N ARG A 231 -13.27 18.09 -6.91
CA ARG A 231 -13.76 17.67 -8.22
C ARG A 231 -12.71 16.88 -8.99
N ASP A 232 -11.45 17.31 -8.91
CA ASP A 232 -10.33 16.74 -9.65
C ASP A 232 -9.56 15.65 -8.87
N LEU A 233 -10.09 15.21 -7.72
CA LEU A 233 -9.43 14.22 -6.89
C LEU A 233 -9.50 12.83 -7.55
N GLU A 234 -8.34 12.30 -7.89
CA GLU A 234 -8.14 11.00 -8.54
C GLU A 234 -7.77 9.90 -7.54
N GLY A 235 -7.08 10.25 -6.46
CA GLY A 235 -6.58 9.34 -5.44
C GLY A 235 -6.83 9.82 -4.02
N LEU A 236 -7.40 8.96 -3.18
CA LEU A 236 -7.68 9.25 -1.78
C LEU A 236 -7.20 8.12 -0.88
N THR A 237 -6.42 8.46 0.14
CA THR A 237 -6.01 7.53 1.21
C THR A 237 -6.48 8.08 2.54
N ILE A 238 -7.33 7.35 3.25
CA ILE A 238 -7.86 7.76 4.56
C ILE A 238 -7.53 6.66 5.57
N LEU A 239 -6.91 7.01 6.70
CA LEU A 239 -6.63 6.01 7.73
C LEU A 239 -7.91 5.51 8.41
N ASN A 240 -8.80 6.41 8.85
CA ASN A 240 -10.08 6.03 9.49
C ASN A 240 -11.26 6.60 8.70
N LEU A 241 -12.13 5.75 8.16
CA LEU A 241 -13.31 6.23 7.39
C LEU A 241 -14.62 6.00 8.17
N PRO A 242 -15.38 7.06 8.51
CA PRO A 242 -16.71 6.90 9.09
C PRO A 242 -17.74 6.44 8.02
N PRO A 243 -18.77 5.66 8.39
CA PRO A 243 -19.75 5.13 7.43
C PRO A 243 -20.47 6.20 6.60
N ASN A 244 -20.80 7.33 7.23
CA ASN A 244 -21.54 8.41 6.58
C ASN A 244 -20.74 9.15 5.49
N ALA A 245 -19.42 9.01 5.47
CA ALA A 245 -18.58 9.62 4.44
C ALA A 245 -18.61 8.83 3.12
N ILE A 246 -19.00 7.55 3.13
CA ILE A 246 -18.98 6.68 1.94
C ILE A 246 -19.89 7.23 0.84
N SER A 247 -21.09 7.69 1.19
CA SER A 247 -22.03 8.27 0.23
C SER A 247 -21.44 9.50 -0.45
N HIS A 248 -20.73 10.37 0.28
CA HIS A 248 -20.07 11.53 -0.30
C HIS A 248 -18.86 11.13 -1.15
N LEU A 249 -18.01 10.21 -0.70
CA LEU A 249 -16.87 9.74 -1.51
C LEU A 249 -17.33 9.14 -2.84
N SER A 250 -18.51 8.53 -2.84
CA SER A 250 -19.08 7.94 -4.05
C SER A 250 -19.51 8.95 -5.11
N THR A 251 -19.72 10.22 -4.75
CA THR A 251 -20.10 11.27 -5.71
C THR A 251 -18.90 11.93 -6.37
N LEU A 252 -17.66 11.63 -5.93
CA LEU A 252 -16.45 12.20 -6.50
C LEU A 252 -16.24 11.66 -7.93
N PRO A 253 -16.31 12.53 -8.96
CA PRO A 253 -16.45 12.08 -10.35
C PRO A 253 -15.17 11.46 -10.90
N HIS A 254 -14.00 11.88 -10.42
CA HIS A 254 -12.69 11.44 -10.91
C HIS A 254 -11.98 10.46 -9.96
N LEU A 255 -12.58 10.11 -8.82
CA LEU A 255 -11.96 9.24 -7.83
C LEU A 255 -11.72 7.85 -8.42
N SER A 256 -10.46 7.53 -8.69
CA SER A 256 -10.02 6.31 -9.35
C SER A 256 -9.30 5.34 -8.42
N ARG A 257 -8.67 5.86 -7.37
CA ARG A 257 -7.96 5.11 -6.35
C ARG A 257 -8.46 5.49 -4.96
N LEU A 258 -8.94 4.51 -4.19
CA LEU A 258 -9.36 4.70 -2.81
C LEU A 258 -8.64 3.69 -1.91
N GLU A 259 -7.97 4.18 -0.88
CA GLU A 259 -7.35 3.36 0.17
C GLU A 259 -7.90 3.75 1.53
N ILE A 260 -8.38 2.76 2.28
CA ILE A 260 -8.93 2.94 3.62
C ILE A 260 -8.14 2.05 4.58
N GLY A 261 -7.52 2.68 5.58
CA GLY A 261 -6.65 2.03 6.56
C GLY A 261 -7.39 1.32 7.69
N GLU A 262 -8.61 1.72 7.99
CA GLU A 262 -9.53 1.10 8.93
C GLU A 262 -10.97 1.57 8.62
N LEU A 263 -11.83 0.61 8.29
CA LEU A 263 -13.27 0.83 8.18
C LEU A 263 -13.92 0.62 9.55
N HIS A 264 -14.74 1.58 9.97
CA HIS A 264 -15.51 1.51 11.21
C HIS A 264 -17.00 1.41 10.90
N ASP A 265 -17.73 0.55 11.61
CA ASP A 265 -19.21 0.48 11.64
C ASP A 265 -19.95 0.45 10.28
N THR A 266 -19.30 -0.01 9.21
CA THR A 266 -19.96 -0.15 7.89
C THR A 266 -20.75 -1.44 7.83
N ARG A 267 -21.87 -1.47 8.56
CA ARG A 267 -22.74 -2.66 8.62
C ARG A 267 -23.32 -2.98 7.23
N PRO A 268 -23.39 -4.26 6.85
CA PRO A 268 -24.08 -4.66 5.62
C PRO A 268 -25.55 -4.28 5.70
N VAL A 269 -26.05 -3.61 4.66
CA VAL A 269 -27.46 -3.25 4.51
C VAL A 269 -28.30 -4.51 4.26
N ARG A 270 -27.73 -5.49 3.54
CA ARG A 270 -28.37 -6.76 3.23
C ARG A 270 -27.42 -7.91 3.52
N SER A 271 -27.96 -9.03 4.00
CA SER A 271 -27.21 -10.30 4.03
C SER A 271 -27.63 -11.11 2.80
N TYR A 272 -26.66 -11.56 2.00
CA TYR A 272 -26.94 -12.33 0.79
C TYR A 272 -27.03 -13.82 1.10
N THR A 273 -28.01 -14.48 0.50
CA THR A 273 -28.21 -15.92 0.55
C THR A 273 -27.65 -16.60 -0.70
N GLN A 274 -27.52 -17.93 -0.69
CA GLN A 274 -27.07 -18.68 -1.88
C GLN A 274 -28.00 -18.46 -3.09
N ALA A 275 -29.31 -18.26 -2.85
CA ALA A 275 -30.28 -18.01 -3.90
C ALA A 275 -30.01 -16.69 -4.65
N ASP A 276 -29.50 -15.67 -3.94
CA ASP A 276 -29.13 -14.38 -4.54
C ASP A 276 -27.91 -14.51 -5.46
N ILE A 277 -26.98 -15.40 -5.13
CA ILE A 277 -25.79 -15.69 -5.95
C ILE A 277 -26.20 -16.37 -7.26
N THR A 278 -27.12 -17.32 -7.21
CA THR A 278 -27.60 -18.03 -8.41
C THR A 278 -28.44 -17.14 -9.33
N ASN A 279 -29.23 -16.24 -8.75
CA ASN A 279 -30.15 -15.38 -9.47
C ASN A 279 -29.70 -13.92 -9.31
N ARG A 280 -28.61 -13.51 -10.00
CA ARG A 280 -28.10 -12.13 -9.92
C ARG A 280 -29.26 -11.15 -10.11
N PRO A 281 -29.76 -10.49 -9.04
CA PRO A 281 -31.08 -9.89 -9.10
C PRO A 281 -31.06 -8.72 -10.07
N GLY A 282 -31.97 -8.70 -11.05
CA GLY A 282 -32.16 -7.54 -11.92
C GLY A 282 -32.41 -6.26 -11.12
N HIS A 283 -32.93 -6.38 -9.90
CA HIS A 283 -33.16 -5.29 -8.94
C HIS A 283 -31.91 -4.56 -8.47
N LEU A 284 -30.69 -5.14 -8.58
CA LEU A 284 -29.47 -4.37 -8.28
C LEU A 284 -29.22 -3.24 -9.30
N SER A 285 -29.94 -3.25 -10.43
CA SER A 285 -29.85 -2.20 -11.46
C SER A 285 -30.48 -0.86 -11.02
N THR A 286 -31.22 -0.81 -9.91
CA THR A 286 -31.83 0.43 -9.40
C THR A 286 -30.89 1.29 -8.57
N MET A 287 -29.67 0.83 -8.28
CA MET A 287 -28.67 1.66 -7.61
C MET A 287 -28.29 2.85 -8.49
N SER A 288 -28.13 4.03 -7.88
CA SER A 288 -27.76 5.25 -8.58
C SER A 288 -26.50 5.04 -9.43
N THR A 289 -26.62 5.24 -10.74
CA THR A 289 -25.55 5.01 -11.72
C THR A 289 -24.37 6.00 -11.58
N GLY A 290 -24.48 7.01 -10.71
CA GLY A 290 -23.44 7.99 -10.44
C GLY A 290 -22.42 7.60 -9.37
N VAL A 291 -22.62 6.49 -8.66
CA VAL A 291 -21.84 6.11 -7.46
C VAL A 291 -20.51 5.45 -7.88
N PHE A 292 -19.37 6.00 -7.45
CA PHE A 292 -18.02 5.49 -7.73
C PHE A 292 -17.73 5.22 -9.22
N ARG A 293 -18.19 6.11 -10.11
CA ARG A 293 -18.12 5.92 -11.58
C ARG A 293 -16.70 5.64 -12.11
N SER A 294 -15.69 6.29 -11.52
CA SER A 294 -14.30 6.24 -11.98
C SER A 294 -13.41 5.29 -11.17
N LEU A 295 -13.94 4.64 -10.13
CA LEU A 295 -13.14 3.86 -9.18
C LEU A 295 -12.58 2.59 -9.85
N LYS A 296 -11.25 2.48 -9.89
CA LYS A 296 -10.50 1.37 -10.49
C LYS A 296 -9.70 0.56 -9.49
N TYR A 297 -9.25 1.20 -8.41
CA TYR A 297 -8.47 0.57 -7.35
C TYR A 297 -9.12 0.84 -6.00
N LEU A 298 -9.38 -0.22 -5.25
CA LEU A 298 -9.92 -0.16 -3.90
C LEU A 298 -9.09 -1.02 -2.96
N LYS A 299 -8.56 -0.40 -1.90
CA LYS A 299 -7.92 -1.09 -0.79
C LYS A 299 -8.67 -0.76 0.49
N LEU A 300 -9.17 -1.80 1.15
CA LEU A 300 -9.89 -1.72 2.41
C LEU A 300 -9.10 -2.46 3.47
N SER A 301 -9.07 -1.91 4.67
CA SER A 301 -8.54 -2.59 5.85
C SER A 301 -9.56 -2.46 6.98
N SER A 302 -9.74 -3.50 7.77
CA SER A 302 -10.65 -3.48 8.92
C SER A 302 -10.39 -4.63 9.87
N ALA A 303 -10.50 -4.38 11.17
CA ALA A 303 -10.56 -5.43 12.19
C ALA A 303 -11.83 -6.28 12.12
N VAL A 304 -12.93 -5.74 11.57
CA VAL A 304 -14.23 -6.41 11.50
C VAL A 304 -14.57 -6.77 10.05
N SER A 305 -14.61 -8.07 9.74
CA SER A 305 -14.82 -8.54 8.37
C SER A 305 -16.17 -8.10 7.75
N ALA A 306 -17.21 -7.90 8.57
CA ALA A 306 -18.52 -7.43 8.10
C ALA A 306 -18.46 -6.02 7.50
N ASN A 307 -17.44 -5.22 7.84
CA ASN A 307 -17.28 -3.87 7.33
C ASN A 307 -16.97 -3.86 5.83
N PHE A 308 -16.26 -4.87 5.32
CA PHE A 308 -16.03 -5.05 3.89
C PHE A 308 -17.34 -5.28 3.14
N GLU A 309 -18.23 -6.12 3.68
CA GLU A 309 -19.54 -6.41 3.09
C GLU A 309 -20.36 -5.12 2.95
N GLY A 310 -20.45 -4.32 4.03
CA GLY A 310 -21.19 -3.07 4.00
C GLY A 310 -20.61 -2.04 3.04
N PHE A 311 -19.28 -1.90 2.96
CA PHE A 311 -18.66 -0.99 2.00
C PHE A 311 -18.93 -1.44 0.55
N LEU A 312 -18.73 -2.73 0.24
CA LEU A 312 -18.90 -3.26 -1.12
C LEU A 312 -20.34 -3.14 -1.63
N GLN A 313 -21.33 -3.15 -0.74
CA GLN A 313 -22.74 -2.92 -1.10
C GLN A 313 -23.02 -1.51 -1.64
N HIS A 314 -22.12 -0.55 -1.44
CA HIS A 314 -22.19 0.77 -2.07
C HIS A 314 -21.68 0.77 -3.52
N LEU A 315 -21.02 -0.29 -3.99
CA LEU A 315 -20.54 -0.34 -5.38
C LEU A 315 -21.68 -0.76 -6.33
N PRO A 316 -21.94 -0.02 -7.42
CA PRO A 316 -22.89 -0.48 -8.42
C PRO A 316 -22.35 -1.71 -9.17
N PRO A 317 -23.17 -2.68 -9.58
CA PRO A 317 -22.72 -3.89 -10.28
C PRO A 317 -21.91 -3.66 -11.57
N ASN A 318 -22.11 -2.50 -12.21
CA ASN A 318 -21.45 -2.09 -13.45
C ASN A 318 -20.24 -1.17 -13.24
N ASN A 319 -19.65 -1.17 -12.04
CA ASN A 319 -18.45 -0.36 -11.76
C ASN A 319 -17.25 -0.72 -12.65
N GLN A 320 -16.22 0.12 -12.56
CA GLN A 320 -14.96 0.01 -13.30
C GLN A 320 -13.83 -0.54 -12.41
N LEU A 321 -14.16 -1.25 -11.33
CA LEU A 321 -13.17 -1.73 -10.37
C LEU A 321 -12.29 -2.82 -11.01
N HIS A 322 -10.99 -2.58 -11.03
CA HIS A 322 -9.99 -3.52 -11.55
C HIS A 322 -9.32 -4.29 -10.41
N THR A 323 -9.00 -3.59 -9.31
CA THR A 323 -8.25 -4.14 -8.19
C THR A 323 -9.03 -3.94 -6.89
N LEU A 324 -9.26 -5.03 -6.16
CA LEU A 324 -9.76 -5.02 -4.80
C LEU A 324 -8.76 -5.69 -3.85
N LYS A 325 -8.39 -4.97 -2.79
CA LYS A 325 -7.54 -5.48 -1.72
C LYS A 325 -8.28 -5.34 -0.39
N CYS A 326 -8.49 -6.44 0.32
CA CYS A 326 -9.09 -6.46 1.65
C CYS A 326 -8.05 -6.96 2.66
N ILE A 327 -7.72 -6.15 3.66
CA ILE A 327 -6.77 -6.48 4.73
C ILE A 327 -7.54 -6.65 6.04
N LEU A 328 -7.69 -7.89 6.49
CA LEU A 328 -8.42 -8.23 7.70
C LEU A 328 -7.49 -8.13 8.92
N GLY A 329 -7.85 -7.32 9.91
CA GLY A 329 -7.10 -7.22 11.16
C GLY A 329 -7.17 -8.50 12.02
N VAL A 330 -8.26 -9.27 11.86
CA VAL A 330 -8.51 -10.54 12.55
C VAL A 330 -8.91 -11.61 11.54
N ALA A 331 -8.49 -12.86 11.76
CA ALA A 331 -8.86 -13.98 10.91
C ALA A 331 -10.40 -14.16 10.88
N PRO A 332 -11.06 -14.07 9.71
CA PRO A 332 -12.52 -14.15 9.62
C PRO A 332 -13.02 -15.59 9.81
N SER A 333 -14.28 -15.77 10.20
CA SER A 333 -14.90 -17.10 10.13
C SER A 333 -15.15 -17.52 8.67
N SER A 334 -15.26 -18.82 8.40
CA SER A 334 -15.59 -19.34 7.06
C SER A 334 -16.89 -18.73 6.52
N ALA A 335 -17.92 -18.61 7.37
CA ALA A 335 -19.18 -17.96 7.00
C ALA A 335 -19.00 -16.51 6.56
N ARG A 336 -18.10 -15.76 7.21
CA ARG A 336 -17.80 -14.37 6.84
C ARG A 336 -17.03 -14.27 5.53
N VAL A 337 -16.11 -15.19 5.28
CA VAL A 337 -15.43 -15.24 3.98
C VAL A 337 -16.42 -15.53 2.86
N LYS A 338 -17.33 -16.51 3.05
CA LYS A 338 -18.40 -16.81 2.09
C LYS A 338 -19.27 -15.57 1.81
N ALA A 339 -19.64 -14.82 2.85
CA ALA A 339 -20.41 -13.58 2.71
C ALA A 339 -19.65 -12.47 1.94
N ILE A 340 -18.34 -12.31 2.18
CA ILE A 340 -17.49 -11.38 1.43
C ILE A 340 -17.42 -11.79 -0.04
N LEU A 341 -17.16 -13.07 -0.34
CA LEU A 341 -17.07 -13.57 -1.72
C LEU A 341 -18.41 -13.43 -2.46
N ALA A 342 -19.53 -13.71 -1.79
CA ALA A 342 -20.86 -13.48 -2.33
C ALA A 342 -21.10 -11.98 -2.65
N THR A 343 -20.68 -11.09 -1.75
CA THR A 343 -20.80 -9.64 -1.97
C THR A 343 -19.95 -9.18 -3.16
N ILE A 344 -18.72 -9.69 -3.30
CA ILE A 344 -17.85 -9.43 -4.45
C ILE A 344 -18.51 -9.90 -5.75
N HIS A 345 -19.07 -11.11 -5.78
CA HIS A 345 -19.77 -11.66 -6.93
C HIS A 345 -20.90 -10.75 -7.43
N LEU A 346 -21.70 -10.23 -6.49
CA LEU A 346 -22.85 -9.40 -6.81
C LEU A 346 -22.46 -7.99 -7.26
N HIS A 347 -21.49 -7.37 -6.58
CA HIS A 347 -21.18 -5.95 -6.73
C HIS A 347 -19.99 -5.65 -7.63
N CYS A 348 -19.06 -6.57 -7.88
CA CYS A 348 -17.93 -6.32 -8.78
C CYS A 348 -18.28 -6.65 -10.24
N ASN A 349 -17.76 -5.86 -11.17
CA ASN A 349 -18.02 -6.06 -12.60
C ASN A 349 -17.08 -7.14 -13.17
N PRO A 350 -17.61 -8.29 -13.64
CA PRO A 350 -16.77 -9.38 -14.13
C PRO A 350 -15.96 -9.06 -15.39
N LYS A 351 -16.30 -7.99 -16.12
CA LYS A 351 -15.58 -7.58 -17.34
C LYS A 351 -14.30 -6.79 -17.06
N HIS A 352 -14.20 -6.12 -15.91
CA HIS A 352 -13.09 -5.23 -15.59
C HIS A 352 -12.23 -5.72 -14.42
N PHE A 353 -12.76 -6.62 -13.59
CA PHE A 353 -12.10 -7.11 -12.39
C PHE A 353 -10.90 -8.03 -12.71
N ARG A 354 -9.71 -7.65 -12.25
CA ARG A 354 -8.42 -8.29 -12.59
C ARG A 354 -7.62 -8.76 -11.38
N GLU A 355 -7.71 -8.06 -10.26
CA GLU A 355 -6.93 -8.39 -9.06
C GLU A 355 -7.82 -8.45 -7.84
N LEU A 356 -7.85 -9.61 -7.18
CA LEU A 356 -8.45 -9.81 -5.88
C LEU A 356 -7.37 -10.26 -4.89
N VAL A 357 -7.19 -9.47 -3.82
CA VAL A 357 -6.34 -9.82 -2.69
C VAL A 357 -7.16 -9.74 -1.42
N ILE A 358 -7.28 -10.85 -0.70
CA ILE A 358 -7.85 -10.87 0.65
C ILE A 358 -6.76 -11.43 1.57
N LYS A 359 -6.30 -10.63 2.52
CA LYS A 359 -5.19 -10.99 3.40
C LYS A 359 -5.58 -10.76 4.86
N GLY A 360 -5.40 -11.78 5.69
CA GLY A 360 -5.39 -11.69 7.14
C GLY A 360 -4.07 -11.10 7.63
N SER A 361 -4.15 -10.22 8.61
CA SER A 361 -2.99 -9.79 9.38
C SER A 361 -2.49 -10.98 10.20
N PRO A 362 -1.18 -11.28 10.17
CA PRO A 362 -0.57 -12.38 10.92
C PRO A 362 -0.50 -12.08 12.43
N GLY A 363 -1.51 -11.42 13.01
CA GLY A 363 -1.56 -11.08 14.43
C GLY A 363 -1.48 -12.31 15.34
N THR A 364 -1.64 -12.10 16.65
CA THR A 364 -1.41 -13.10 17.73
C THR A 364 -2.11 -14.45 17.57
N ALA A 365 -3.12 -14.56 16.70
CA ALA A 365 -3.82 -15.80 16.40
C ALA A 365 -3.09 -16.75 15.43
N ALA A 366 -2.05 -16.30 14.71
CA ALA A 366 -1.40 -17.08 13.66
C ALA A 366 -0.65 -18.33 14.16
N ASN A 367 -0.40 -18.45 15.48
CA ASN A 367 0.56 -19.42 16.01
C ASN A 367 -0.05 -20.61 16.77
N LYS A 368 -1.39 -20.74 16.84
CA LYS A 368 -2.01 -21.91 17.48
C LYS A 368 -2.67 -22.78 16.43
N GLU A 369 -2.08 -23.95 16.22
CA GLU A 369 -2.68 -25.03 15.45
C GLU A 369 -4.11 -25.29 15.99
N ARG A 370 -5.10 -25.28 15.10
CA ARG A 370 -6.50 -25.52 15.47
C ARG A 370 -6.68 -27.02 15.72
N LEU A 371 -6.53 -27.44 16.98
CA LEU A 371 -6.66 -28.84 17.38
C LEU A 371 -8.09 -29.40 17.20
N ASP A 372 -9.13 -28.55 17.23
CA ASP A 372 -10.51 -29.00 17.46
C ASP A 372 -11.57 -28.59 16.40
N THR A 373 -11.21 -27.99 15.26
CA THR A 373 -12.25 -27.50 14.34
C THR A 373 -12.71 -28.53 13.33
N TYR A 374 -13.99 -28.91 13.46
CA TYR A 374 -14.84 -29.58 12.47
C TYR A 374 -14.38 -29.35 11.02
N TRP A 375 -14.23 -30.47 10.32
CA TRP A 375 -13.42 -30.76 9.13
C TRP A 375 -13.67 -29.97 7.83
N ASP A 376 -14.54 -28.97 7.81
CA ASP A 376 -15.08 -28.45 6.56
C ASP A 376 -15.06 -26.92 6.44
N ILE A 377 -13.90 -26.32 6.70
CA ILE A 377 -13.63 -24.92 6.30
C ILE A 377 -13.26 -24.88 4.81
N GLY A 378 -14.07 -25.52 3.97
CA GLY A 378 -14.02 -25.33 2.53
C GLY A 378 -14.44 -23.90 2.20
N ILE A 379 -13.56 -23.15 1.55
CA ILE A 379 -13.95 -21.90 0.90
C ILE A 379 -14.61 -22.26 -0.42
N ASP A 380 -15.85 -21.83 -0.58
CA ASP A 380 -16.51 -21.92 -1.86
C ASP A 380 -15.94 -20.84 -2.82
N LEU A 381 -15.21 -21.29 -3.84
CA LEU A 381 -14.66 -20.41 -4.89
C LEU A 381 -15.66 -20.12 -6.00
N ASN A 382 -16.83 -20.78 -6.03
CA ASN A 382 -17.83 -20.59 -7.08
C ASN A 382 -18.22 -19.12 -7.32
N PRO A 383 -18.39 -18.25 -6.29
CA PRO A 383 -18.70 -16.84 -6.51
C PRO A 383 -17.65 -16.11 -7.35
N LEU A 384 -16.40 -16.58 -7.36
CA LEU A 384 -15.31 -15.95 -8.11
C LEU A 384 -15.20 -16.44 -9.56
N LEU A 385 -15.80 -17.58 -9.92
CA LEU A 385 -15.63 -18.19 -11.24
C LEU A 385 -16.17 -17.35 -12.41
N ILE A 386 -16.97 -16.32 -12.13
CA ILE A 386 -17.47 -15.39 -13.15
C ILE A 386 -16.39 -14.40 -13.64
N PHE A 387 -15.31 -14.21 -12.86
CA PHE A 387 -14.26 -13.23 -13.14
C PHE A 387 -13.22 -13.78 -14.13
N THR A 388 -13.62 -14.00 -15.39
CA THR A 388 -12.73 -14.57 -16.43
C THR A 388 -11.53 -13.71 -16.78
N GLN A 389 -11.54 -12.44 -16.38
CA GLN A 389 -10.45 -11.48 -16.57
C GLN A 389 -9.46 -11.43 -15.40
N LEU A 390 -9.62 -12.30 -14.40
CA LEU A 390 -8.78 -12.30 -13.20
C LEU A 390 -7.34 -12.71 -13.55
N GLU A 391 -6.40 -11.79 -13.27
CA GLU A 391 -4.96 -11.94 -13.45
C GLU A 391 -4.27 -12.27 -12.11
N THR A 392 -4.82 -11.79 -10.99
CA THR A 392 -4.28 -12.06 -9.64
C THR A 392 -5.39 -12.49 -8.70
N LEU A 393 -5.24 -13.67 -8.11
CA LEU A 393 -6.07 -14.16 -7.01
C LEU A 393 -5.15 -14.47 -5.82
N SER A 394 -5.32 -13.76 -4.72
CA SER A 394 -4.57 -13.99 -3.48
C SER A 394 -5.53 -14.06 -2.30
N LEU A 395 -5.75 -15.26 -1.75
CA LEU A 395 -6.59 -15.50 -0.59
C LEU A 395 -5.70 -16.01 0.55
N ASN A 396 -5.19 -15.10 1.40
CA ASN A 396 -4.31 -15.42 2.53
C ASN A 396 -5.05 -15.12 3.84
N LEU A 397 -6.08 -15.90 4.14
CA LEU A 397 -7.04 -15.70 5.21
C LEU A 397 -6.59 -16.25 6.57
N LEU A 398 -5.50 -17.02 6.58
CA LEU A 398 -4.99 -17.73 7.78
C LEU A 398 -6.02 -18.73 8.33
N LEU A 399 -6.79 -19.37 7.44
CA LEU A 399 -7.82 -20.35 7.81
C LEU A 399 -7.45 -21.78 7.47
N GLY A 400 -6.35 -21.99 6.76
CA GLY A 400 -5.97 -23.31 6.26
C GLY A 400 -6.93 -23.75 5.16
N VAL A 401 -7.13 -22.90 4.15
CA VAL A 401 -8.00 -23.20 3.01
C VAL A 401 -7.52 -24.48 2.33
N ASN A 402 -8.37 -25.50 2.37
CA ASN A 402 -8.08 -26.80 1.79
C ASN A 402 -8.71 -26.87 0.40
N LEU A 403 -7.90 -26.65 -0.63
CA LEU A 403 -8.32 -26.85 -2.01
C LEU A 403 -8.40 -28.35 -2.31
N ASN A 404 -9.45 -28.76 -3.00
CA ASN A 404 -9.62 -30.13 -3.49
C ASN A 404 -9.38 -30.20 -5.03
N PRO A 405 -9.29 -31.40 -5.62
CA PRO A 405 -9.12 -31.59 -7.06
C PRO A 405 -10.17 -30.90 -7.94
N ALA A 406 -11.43 -30.81 -7.49
CA ALA A 406 -12.50 -30.16 -8.25
C ALA A 406 -12.27 -28.64 -8.32
N ASP A 407 -11.81 -28.02 -7.23
CA ASP A 407 -11.47 -26.60 -7.20
C ASP A 407 -10.37 -26.27 -8.22
N ILE A 408 -9.34 -27.11 -8.32
CA ILE A 408 -8.25 -26.95 -9.30
C ILE A 408 -8.78 -26.98 -10.74
N ASN A 409 -9.65 -27.94 -11.04
CA ASN A 409 -10.28 -28.03 -12.36
C ASN A 409 -11.10 -26.78 -12.69
N GLN A 410 -11.84 -26.23 -11.72
CA GLN A 410 -12.60 -25.01 -11.90
C GLN A 410 -11.70 -23.77 -12.11
N ILE A 411 -10.64 -23.62 -11.30
CA ILE A 411 -9.65 -22.53 -11.42
C ILE A 411 -9.06 -22.52 -12.84
N VAL A 412 -8.62 -23.68 -13.31
CA VAL A 412 -8.05 -23.82 -14.64
C VAL A 412 -9.04 -23.47 -15.75
N ALA A 413 -10.28 -23.94 -15.63
CA ALA A 413 -11.31 -23.72 -16.65
C ALA A 413 -11.79 -22.26 -16.71
N ARG A 414 -11.76 -21.53 -15.58
CA ARG A 414 -12.41 -20.22 -15.44
C ARG A 414 -11.45 -19.04 -15.40
N PHE A 415 -10.18 -19.24 -15.07
CA PHE A 415 -9.18 -18.17 -14.96
C PHE A 415 -8.02 -18.32 -15.96
N PRO A 416 -8.27 -18.31 -17.28
CA PRO A 416 -7.23 -18.55 -18.29
C PRO A 416 -6.13 -17.47 -18.31
N ARG A 417 -6.40 -16.28 -17.76
CA ARG A 417 -5.48 -15.13 -17.71
C ARG A 417 -4.69 -15.03 -16.39
N LEU A 418 -4.81 -16.01 -15.50
CA LEU A 418 -4.23 -15.94 -14.17
C LEU A 418 -2.69 -15.91 -14.25
N VAL A 419 -2.10 -14.84 -13.71
CA VAL A 419 -0.65 -14.61 -13.60
C VAL A 419 -0.15 -14.96 -12.20
N LYS A 420 -0.94 -14.65 -11.17
CA LYS A 420 -0.65 -14.96 -9.78
C LYS A 420 -1.83 -15.68 -9.13
N LEU A 421 -1.58 -16.88 -8.62
CA LEU A 421 -2.47 -17.60 -7.72
C LEU A 421 -1.76 -17.71 -6.38
N ASN A 422 -2.40 -17.29 -5.29
CA ASN A 422 -1.92 -17.54 -3.94
C ASN A 422 -3.10 -17.90 -3.02
N VAL A 423 -3.07 -19.07 -2.39
CA VAL A 423 -4.14 -19.53 -1.49
C VAL A 423 -3.51 -20.06 -0.20
N ASP A 424 -3.68 -19.30 0.87
CA ASP A 424 -3.39 -19.66 2.27
C ASP A 424 -1.99 -20.22 2.54
N THR A 425 -0.99 -19.80 1.78
CA THR A 425 0.41 -20.18 2.04
C THR A 425 0.95 -19.63 3.35
N ASP A 426 0.26 -18.65 3.92
CA ASP A 426 0.62 -17.99 5.17
C ASP A 426 -0.03 -18.68 6.40
N ALA A 427 -0.88 -19.69 6.20
CA ALA A 427 -1.56 -20.40 7.27
C ALA A 427 -0.75 -21.64 7.72
N PHE A 428 -0.64 -21.84 9.04
CA PHE A 428 -0.13 -23.08 9.62
C PHE A 428 -1.25 -24.11 9.76
N ASP A 429 -1.04 -25.29 9.18
CA ASP A 429 -2.01 -26.37 9.19
C ASP A 429 -1.32 -27.71 9.02
N SER A 430 -1.42 -28.60 10.01
CA SER A 430 -0.78 -29.92 9.96
C SER A 430 -1.47 -30.90 9.02
N ARG A 431 -2.69 -30.58 8.55
CA ARG A 431 -3.45 -31.46 7.65
C ARG A 431 -2.72 -31.60 6.32
N ILE A 432 -2.70 -32.83 5.82
CA ILE A 432 -2.20 -33.14 4.48
C ILE A 432 -3.16 -32.52 3.45
N PRO A 433 -2.69 -31.66 2.54
CA PRO A 433 -3.54 -31.09 1.49
C PRO A 433 -4.15 -32.18 0.60
N GLN A 434 -5.40 -31.99 0.15
CA GLN A 434 -6.08 -32.95 -0.74
C GLN A 434 -5.56 -32.92 -2.19
N ILE A 435 -4.88 -31.84 -2.57
CA ILE A 435 -4.22 -31.74 -3.86
C ILE A 435 -2.76 -32.18 -3.74
N ASP A 436 -2.26 -32.80 -4.81
CA ASP A 436 -0.89 -33.29 -4.92
C ASP A 436 -0.13 -32.60 -6.06
N HIS A 437 1.07 -33.09 -6.35
CA HIS A 437 1.93 -32.58 -7.42
C HIS A 437 1.31 -32.69 -8.83
N THR A 438 0.41 -33.64 -9.10
CA THR A 438 -0.25 -33.77 -10.41
C THR A 438 -1.19 -32.59 -10.67
N HIS A 439 -1.86 -32.12 -9.62
CA HIS A 439 -2.73 -30.94 -9.67
C HIS A 439 -1.94 -29.64 -9.88
N VAL A 440 -0.74 -29.56 -9.29
CA VAL A 440 0.19 -28.45 -9.54
C VAL A 440 0.59 -28.40 -11.02
N LEU A 441 0.86 -29.54 -11.64
CA LEU A 441 1.15 -29.59 -13.08
C LEU A 441 -0.05 -29.19 -13.94
N GLN A 442 -1.27 -29.58 -13.55
CA GLN A 442 -2.47 -29.14 -14.26
C GLN A 442 -2.58 -27.61 -14.29
N LEU A 443 -2.34 -26.93 -13.15
CA LEU A 443 -2.32 -25.47 -13.09
C LEU A 443 -1.26 -24.90 -14.01
N ILE A 444 -0.02 -25.37 -13.88
CA ILE A 444 1.14 -24.81 -14.58
C ILE A 444 1.04 -25.01 -16.10
N TYR A 445 0.55 -26.17 -16.55
CA TYR A 445 0.45 -26.45 -17.98
C TYR A 445 -0.78 -25.83 -18.64
N LYS A 446 -1.89 -25.70 -17.92
CA LYS A 446 -3.12 -25.15 -18.50
C LYS A 446 -3.23 -23.63 -18.33
N LEU A 447 -2.62 -23.05 -17.29
CA LEU A 447 -2.56 -21.59 -17.06
C LEU A 447 -1.25 -21.01 -17.62
N ARG A 448 -1.24 -20.74 -18.92
CA ARG A 448 -0.03 -20.34 -19.67
C ARG A 448 0.62 -19.03 -19.20
N HIS A 449 -0.13 -18.16 -18.53
CA HIS A 449 0.37 -16.89 -18.01
C HIS A 449 0.79 -16.97 -16.54
N LEU A 450 0.66 -18.12 -15.89
CA LEU A 450 0.95 -18.28 -14.46
C LEU A 450 2.45 -18.14 -14.21
N ARG A 451 2.83 -17.07 -13.50
CA ARG A 451 4.21 -16.76 -13.14
C ARG A 451 4.49 -16.93 -11.66
N LYS A 452 3.47 -16.81 -10.81
CA LYS A 452 3.61 -16.92 -9.36
C LYS A 452 2.52 -17.82 -8.80
N LEU A 453 2.91 -18.90 -8.14
CA LEU A 453 2.01 -19.90 -7.60
C LEU A 453 2.24 -20.04 -6.10
N GLY A 454 1.20 -19.89 -5.31
CA GLY A 454 1.22 -20.12 -3.89
C GLY A 454 0.05 -21.01 -3.49
N LEU A 455 0.35 -22.23 -3.05
CA LEU A 455 -0.65 -23.16 -2.54
C LEU A 455 0.04 -24.21 -1.69
N ARG A 456 -0.76 -24.83 -0.82
CA ARG A 456 -0.35 -26.02 -0.09
C ARG A 456 -0.71 -27.26 -0.91
N PHE A 457 0.22 -28.19 -1.09
CA PHE A 457 -0.03 -29.46 -1.78
C PHE A 457 0.77 -30.59 -1.15
N ASN A 458 0.31 -31.82 -1.37
CA ASN A 458 1.03 -33.00 -0.94
C ASN A 458 2.18 -33.33 -1.89
N ALA A 459 3.41 -32.98 -1.49
CA ALA A 459 4.64 -33.29 -2.22
C ALA A 459 5.27 -34.64 -1.81
N THR A 460 4.67 -35.40 -0.88
CA THR A 460 5.22 -36.68 -0.42
C THR A 460 5.15 -37.79 -1.47
N ALA A 461 4.21 -37.68 -2.42
CA ALA A 461 4.01 -38.65 -3.48
C ALA A 461 4.82 -38.36 -4.77
N ILE A 462 5.73 -37.37 -4.75
CA ILE A 462 6.57 -37.10 -5.93
C ILE A 462 7.55 -38.27 -6.14
N PRO A 463 7.48 -38.98 -7.27
CA PRO A 463 8.35 -40.12 -7.53
C PRO A 463 9.80 -39.67 -7.64
N GLU A 464 10.73 -40.53 -7.21
CA GLU A 464 12.17 -40.26 -7.35
C GLU A 464 12.59 -40.11 -8.82
N TYR A 465 11.91 -40.83 -9.72
CA TYR A 465 12.13 -40.80 -11.17
C TYR A 465 10.83 -40.42 -11.91
N PRO A 466 10.61 -39.12 -12.21
CA PRO A 466 9.38 -38.63 -12.83
C PRO A 466 9.06 -39.25 -14.20
N ALA A 467 10.09 -39.73 -14.92
CA ALA A 467 9.93 -40.29 -16.27
C ALA A 467 9.06 -41.57 -16.31
N ASN A 468 8.89 -42.25 -15.17
CA ASN A 468 8.18 -43.53 -15.10
C ASN A 468 6.74 -43.40 -14.59
N ASP A 469 6.26 -42.20 -14.29
CA ASP A 469 4.90 -42.02 -13.77
C ASP A 469 3.88 -41.98 -14.92
N PRO A 470 2.98 -42.98 -15.03
CA PRO A 470 1.97 -43.01 -16.09
C PRO A 470 0.99 -41.83 -16.02
N ALA A 471 0.77 -41.24 -14.84
CA ALA A 471 -0.06 -40.04 -14.69
C ALA A 471 0.62 -38.81 -15.33
N LEU A 472 1.96 -38.72 -15.25
CA LEU A 472 2.75 -37.67 -15.89
C LEU A 472 2.87 -37.86 -17.40
N ALA A 473 2.90 -39.11 -17.89
CA ALA A 473 2.92 -39.40 -19.32
C ALA A 473 1.72 -38.78 -20.05
N ASN A 474 0.53 -38.86 -19.47
CA ASN A 474 -0.69 -38.27 -20.06
C ASN A 474 -0.67 -36.73 -20.09
N LEU A 475 0.05 -36.09 -19.15
CA LEU A 475 0.19 -34.64 -19.10
C LEU A 475 1.32 -34.10 -20.00
N THR A 476 2.27 -34.94 -20.40
CA THR A 476 3.48 -34.54 -21.15
C THR A 476 3.44 -34.90 -22.63
N THR A 477 2.55 -35.80 -23.07
CA THR A 477 2.42 -36.22 -24.48
C THR A 477 1.91 -35.12 -25.40
N ALA A 478 1.14 -34.16 -24.89
CA ALA A 478 0.85 -32.95 -25.64
C ALA A 478 2.09 -32.04 -25.63
N LYS A 479 2.47 -31.50 -26.79
CA LYS A 479 3.58 -30.52 -26.98
C LYS A 479 3.30 -29.24 -26.17
N HIS A 480 3.37 -29.30 -24.85
CA HIS A 480 3.10 -28.19 -23.98
C HIS A 480 4.30 -27.25 -24.01
N LEU A 481 4.03 -25.97 -24.24
CA LEU A 481 5.00 -24.91 -24.02
C LEU A 481 5.55 -24.99 -22.59
N PRO A 482 6.85 -24.68 -22.39
CA PRO A 482 7.45 -24.68 -21.06
C PRO A 482 6.73 -23.71 -20.13
N SER A 483 6.61 -24.12 -18.87
CA SER A 483 6.05 -23.32 -17.78
C SER A 483 6.72 -21.94 -17.69
N GLN A 484 5.91 -20.91 -17.42
CA GLN A 484 6.34 -19.54 -17.15
C GLN A 484 6.47 -19.26 -15.65
N LEU A 485 6.38 -20.29 -14.80
CA LEU A 485 6.46 -20.15 -13.36
C LEU A 485 7.85 -19.67 -12.92
N VAL A 486 7.87 -18.59 -12.12
CA VAL A 486 9.10 -17.92 -11.63
C VAL A 486 9.18 -17.93 -10.10
N THR A 487 8.04 -18.04 -9.41
CA THR A 487 7.98 -17.99 -7.93
C THR A 487 6.97 -19.02 -7.44
N LEU A 488 7.38 -19.78 -6.43
CA LEU A 488 6.55 -20.81 -5.80
C LEU A 488 6.50 -20.55 -4.28
N TRP A 489 5.30 -20.36 -3.72
CA TRP A 489 5.08 -20.34 -2.27
C TRP A 489 4.46 -21.66 -1.86
N VAL A 490 5.15 -22.41 -1.00
CA VAL A 490 4.75 -23.78 -0.62
C VAL A 490 4.12 -23.84 0.76
N GLY A 491 4.20 -22.75 1.54
CA GLY A 491 3.72 -22.72 2.93
C GLY A 491 4.40 -23.81 3.77
N ASP A 492 3.60 -24.69 4.36
CA ASP A 492 3.99 -25.88 5.11
C ASP A 492 3.65 -27.19 4.38
N SER A 493 3.63 -27.18 3.04
CA SER A 493 3.37 -28.36 2.21
C SER A 493 4.24 -29.56 2.65
N PRO A 494 3.65 -30.75 2.89
CA PRO A 494 4.43 -31.90 3.32
C PRO A 494 5.33 -32.41 2.19
N ILE A 495 6.61 -32.62 2.51
CA ILE A 495 7.65 -33.05 1.57
C ILE A 495 8.49 -34.17 2.20
N TYR A 496 8.77 -35.23 1.44
CA TYR A 496 9.61 -36.35 1.89
C TYR A 496 11.07 -36.23 1.41
N SER A 497 11.27 -36.05 0.10
CA SER A 497 12.59 -36.03 -0.55
C SER A 497 12.84 -34.69 -1.27
N PRO A 498 13.61 -33.76 -0.67
CA PRO A 498 14.02 -32.52 -1.33
C PRO A 498 14.65 -32.70 -2.72
N PRO A 499 15.60 -33.65 -2.93
CA PRO A 499 16.20 -33.88 -4.25
C PRO A 499 15.17 -34.28 -5.33
N SER A 500 14.20 -35.13 -4.97
CA SER A 500 13.14 -35.56 -5.91
C SER A 500 12.27 -34.39 -6.35
N VAL A 501 11.90 -33.52 -5.40
CA VAL A 501 11.11 -32.31 -5.66
C VAL A 501 11.87 -31.28 -6.49
N ALA A 502 13.16 -31.07 -6.20
CA ALA A 502 14.01 -30.17 -6.98
C ALA A 502 14.11 -30.64 -8.45
N ARG A 503 14.36 -31.94 -8.68
CA ARG A 503 14.40 -32.55 -10.01
C ARG A 503 13.06 -32.40 -10.74
N PHE A 504 11.96 -32.66 -10.04
CA PHE A 504 10.60 -32.50 -10.55
C PHE A 504 10.36 -31.07 -11.05
N PHE A 505 10.65 -30.05 -10.24
CA PHE A 505 10.45 -28.66 -10.67
C PHE A 505 11.44 -28.21 -11.73
N LYS A 506 12.71 -28.66 -11.72
CA LYS A 506 13.67 -28.36 -12.80
C LYS A 506 13.19 -28.89 -14.15
N MET A 507 12.56 -30.07 -14.15
CA MET A 507 11.99 -30.68 -15.35
C MET A 507 10.74 -29.94 -15.86
N HIS A 508 9.79 -29.62 -14.98
CA HIS A 508 8.49 -29.07 -15.40
C HIS A 508 8.45 -27.53 -15.42
N CYS A 509 9.34 -26.86 -14.68
CA CYS A 509 9.41 -25.41 -14.48
C CYS A 509 10.84 -24.88 -14.65
N PRO A 510 11.40 -24.88 -15.87
CA PRO A 510 12.79 -24.49 -16.09
C PRO A 510 13.11 -23.03 -15.74
N ASN A 511 12.09 -22.16 -15.62
CA ASN A 511 12.23 -20.75 -15.22
C ASN A 511 12.08 -20.51 -13.71
N LEU A 512 11.72 -21.55 -12.94
CA LEU A 512 11.59 -21.43 -11.49
C LEU A 512 12.99 -21.35 -10.88
N ARG A 513 13.25 -20.24 -10.18
CA ARG A 513 14.49 -20.13 -9.42
C ARG A 513 14.28 -20.75 -8.03
N MET A 514 15.19 -21.62 -7.60
CA MET A 514 15.06 -22.33 -6.31
C MET A 514 15.13 -21.37 -5.13
N ASP A 515 15.90 -20.27 -5.23
CA ASP A 515 15.94 -19.17 -4.25
C ASP A 515 14.62 -18.37 -4.15
N ARG A 516 13.63 -18.73 -4.97
CA ARG A 516 12.27 -18.15 -4.95
C ARG A 516 11.21 -19.18 -4.58
N ILE A 517 11.61 -20.30 -4.00
CA ILE A 517 10.71 -21.21 -3.29
C ILE A 517 10.57 -20.69 -1.87
N ILE A 518 9.50 -19.96 -1.62
CA ILE A 518 9.32 -19.26 -0.35
C ILE A 518 8.46 -20.13 0.58
N THR A 519 9.03 -20.46 1.73
CA THR A 519 8.30 -21.08 2.85
C THR A 519 7.74 -20.01 3.76
N LEU A 520 6.87 -20.43 4.68
CA LEU A 520 6.52 -19.64 5.85
C LEU A 520 7.79 -19.21 6.61
N PRO A 521 7.86 -17.96 7.13
CA PRO A 521 8.90 -17.59 8.07
C PRO A 521 8.80 -18.50 9.31
N ILE A 522 9.95 -19.04 9.76
CA ILE A 522 10.01 -19.78 11.02
C ILE A 522 9.87 -18.74 12.14
N ASP A 523 8.73 -18.77 12.83
CA ASP A 523 8.59 -18.07 14.11
C ASP A 523 9.40 -18.84 15.16
N SER A 524 10.31 -18.15 15.85
CA SER A 524 11.15 -18.72 16.91
C SER A 524 10.35 -19.32 18.06
N ASN A 525 9.06 -19.03 18.16
CA ASN A 525 8.17 -19.55 19.20
C ASN A 525 7.52 -20.91 18.85
N ILE A 526 7.71 -21.43 17.64
CA ILE A 526 7.14 -22.74 17.25
C ILE A 526 8.07 -23.86 17.73
N PRO A 527 7.57 -24.87 18.47
CA PRO A 527 8.38 -26.00 18.89
C PRO A 527 9.04 -26.70 17.71
N GLU A 528 10.35 -26.96 17.79
CA GLU A 528 11.09 -27.64 16.71
C GLU A 528 10.55 -29.05 16.40
N THR A 529 9.82 -29.65 17.34
CA THR A 529 9.22 -30.98 17.21
C THR A 529 7.97 -31.02 16.34
N MET A 530 7.42 -29.87 15.93
CA MET A 530 6.24 -29.86 15.08
C MET A 530 6.59 -30.30 13.63
N PRO A 531 5.77 -31.18 13.01
CA PRO A 531 6.00 -31.64 11.63
C PRO A 531 6.20 -30.51 10.61
N VAL A 532 5.52 -29.37 10.81
CA VAL A 532 5.67 -28.19 9.94
C VAL A 532 7.09 -27.64 9.92
N VAL A 533 7.79 -27.61 11.06
CA VAL A 533 9.17 -27.14 11.14
C VAL A 533 10.07 -28.07 10.34
N MET A 534 9.81 -29.38 10.40
CA MET A 534 10.51 -30.37 9.59
C MET A 534 10.29 -30.14 8.09
N TYR A 535 9.05 -29.91 7.66
CA TYR A 535 8.75 -29.63 6.25
C TYR A 535 9.40 -28.34 5.76
N GLN A 536 9.39 -27.28 6.56
CA GLN A 536 10.06 -26.02 6.22
C GLN A 536 11.59 -26.21 6.11
N LYS A 537 12.22 -26.93 7.05
CA LYS A 537 13.65 -27.29 6.96
C LYS A 537 13.94 -28.06 5.67
N ARG A 538 13.07 -29.02 5.30
CA ARG A 538 13.20 -29.78 4.05
C ARG A 538 13.01 -28.93 2.80
N TRP A 539 12.09 -27.96 2.80
CA TRP A 539 11.90 -27.04 1.68
C TRP A 539 13.08 -26.09 1.51
N ARG A 540 13.65 -25.58 2.60
CA ARG A 540 14.86 -24.75 2.56
C ARG A 540 16.08 -25.49 2.03
N ALA A 541 16.17 -26.80 2.26
CA ALA A 541 17.24 -27.61 1.68
C ALA A 541 17.23 -27.65 0.13
N LEU A 542 16.18 -27.16 -0.54
CA LEU A 542 16.18 -26.96 -1.99
C LEU A 542 16.97 -25.71 -2.40
N GLU A 543 17.10 -24.70 -1.53
CA GLU A 543 17.86 -23.47 -1.80
C GLU A 543 19.37 -23.76 -1.87
N ASP A 544 19.86 -24.70 -1.04
CA ASP A 544 21.27 -25.07 -0.96
C ASP A 544 21.73 -26.03 -2.08
N GLN A 545 20.80 -26.56 -2.87
CA GLN A 545 21.12 -27.44 -4.00
C GLN A 545 21.43 -26.61 -5.25
N ASP A 546 22.63 -26.04 -5.29
CA ASP A 546 23.27 -25.55 -6.52
C ASP A 546 23.55 -26.77 -7.44
N VAL A 547 22.55 -27.16 -8.24
CA VAL A 547 22.62 -28.27 -9.21
C VAL A 547 22.38 -27.80 -10.63
#